data_AF-A0A1T1CBF7-F1
#
_entry.id   AF-A0A1T1CBF7-F1
#
_cell.length_a   1.000
_cell.length_b   1.000
_cell.length_c   1.000
_cell.angle_alpha   90.00
_cell.angle_beta   90.00
_cell.angle_gamma   90.00
#
_symmetry.space_group_name_H-M   'P 1'
#
loop_
_entity.id
_entity.type
_entity.pdbx_description
1 polymer ?
#
loop_
_entity_poly.entity_id
_entity_poly.type
_entity_poly.pdbx_seq_one_letter_code
_entity_poly.pdbx_strand_id
1 'polypeptide(L)'
;MTVIKKTIEFKVSESVDLRKMTIGYFQKSGFKNVDNKNTNNRIIFERGSMSSNLWTFNPLKWKSTIDIEISGQHVKANFNINATGQIPTNKDELLWETFIGNYQKYLLDSKFDFLAENSKNLKTTKRKNLEYICWAALGGLIGGLPAGLIAYWTGINSIVSVGAVMGALTLMTKKITDDKKKNAL
;
A
#
# COMPACT_ATOMS: atom_id res chain seq x y z
N MET A 1 1.98 -15.28 2.49
CA MET A 1 2.45 -13.89 2.67
C MET A 1 1.89 -13.06 1.53
N THR A 2 1.18 -11.97 1.82
CA THR A 2 0.55 -11.15 0.78
C THR A 2 1.57 -10.16 0.21
N VAL A 3 1.87 -10.30 -1.08
CA VAL A 3 2.84 -9.45 -1.79
C VAL A 3 2.16 -8.94 -3.05
N ILE A 4 2.22 -7.63 -3.28
CA ILE A 4 1.78 -7.02 -4.54
C ILE A 4 3.03 -6.86 -5.39
N LYS A 5 3.06 -7.56 -6.53
CA LYS A 5 4.14 -7.48 -7.52
C LYS A 5 3.60 -6.84 -8.79
N LYS A 6 4.29 -5.82 -9.29
CA LYS A 6 3.96 -5.19 -10.57
C LYS A 6 5.24 -4.91 -11.33
N THR A 7 5.22 -5.19 -12.62
CA THR A 7 6.29 -4.78 -13.54
C THR A 7 5.66 -3.90 -14.61
N ILE A 8 6.34 -2.80 -14.92
CA ILE A 8 6.03 -1.98 -16.09
C ILE A 8 7.28 -1.86 -16.95
N GLU A 9 7.07 -1.78 -18.25
CA GLU A 9 8.12 -1.59 -19.24
C GLU A 9 7.59 -0.65 -20.31
N PHE A 10 8.35 0.41 -20.61
CA PHE A 10 7.94 1.41 -21.59
C PHE A 10 9.15 2.16 -22.14
N LYS A 11 8.93 2.84 -23.27
CA LYS A 11 9.91 3.69 -23.93
C LYS A 11 9.52 5.16 -23.75
N VAL A 12 10.50 6.01 -23.47
CA VAL A 12 10.33 7.47 -23.41
C VAL A 12 10.93 8.08 -24.67
N SER A 13 10.10 8.78 -25.46
CA SER A 13 10.51 9.32 -26.76
C SER A 13 11.38 10.58 -26.65
N GLU A 14 11.25 11.32 -25.54
CA GLU A 14 11.94 12.60 -25.34
C GLU A 14 13.37 12.42 -24.81
N SER A 15 14.25 13.36 -25.15
CA SER A 15 15.63 13.42 -24.63
C SER A 15 15.68 14.01 -23.22
N VAL A 16 15.07 13.31 -22.26
CA VAL A 16 15.05 13.71 -20.85
C VAL A 16 16.05 12.88 -20.06
N ASP A 17 16.62 13.47 -19.01
CA ASP A 17 17.44 12.74 -18.04
C ASP A 17 16.53 11.84 -17.17
N LEU A 18 16.24 10.64 -17.69
CA LEU A 18 15.37 9.65 -17.06
C LEU A 18 15.85 9.30 -15.66
N ARG A 19 17.17 9.18 -15.46
CA ARG A 19 17.74 8.85 -14.15
C ARG A 19 17.41 9.91 -13.13
N LYS A 20 17.63 11.18 -13.46
CA LYS A 20 17.31 12.31 -12.57
C LYS A 20 15.81 12.40 -12.27
N MET A 21 14.96 12.22 -13.27
CA MET A 21 13.51 12.23 -13.07
C MET A 21 13.03 11.08 -12.21
N THR A 22 13.51 9.86 -12.46
CA THR A 22 13.20 8.68 -11.64
C THR A 22 13.61 8.89 -10.19
N ILE A 23 14.85 9.34 -9.93
CA ILE A 23 15.31 9.67 -8.57
C ILE A 23 14.41 10.73 -7.94
N GLY A 24 14.11 11.80 -8.67
CA GLY A 24 13.24 12.88 -8.19
C GLY A 24 11.83 12.40 -7.83
N TYR A 25 11.24 11.53 -8.63
CA TYR A 25 9.91 10.96 -8.39
C TYR A 25 9.86 10.19 -7.06
N PHE A 26 10.78 9.25 -6.89
CA PHE A 26 10.79 8.37 -5.71
C PHE A 26 11.23 9.09 -4.44
N GLN A 27 12.25 9.96 -4.51
CA GLN A 27 12.68 10.73 -3.34
C GLN A 27 11.62 11.71 -2.86
N LYS A 28 10.98 12.47 -3.76
CA LYS A 28 9.86 13.37 -3.38
C LYS A 28 8.66 12.60 -2.84
N SER A 29 8.46 11.38 -3.32
CA SER A 29 7.44 10.48 -2.77
C SER A 29 7.83 9.93 -1.40
N GLY A 30 9.09 10.03 -0.97
CA GLY A 30 9.60 9.62 0.34
C GLY A 30 10.24 8.22 0.37
N PHE A 31 10.70 7.72 -0.77
CA PHE A 31 11.54 6.53 -0.87
C PHE A 31 13.01 6.90 -0.71
N LYS A 32 13.81 5.97 -0.18
CA LYS A 32 15.26 6.10 -0.06
C LYS A 32 15.92 5.38 -1.22
N ASN A 33 16.84 6.04 -1.90
CA ASN A 33 17.72 5.36 -2.84
C ASN A 33 18.75 4.57 -2.02
N VAL A 34 18.83 3.26 -2.23
CA VAL A 34 19.74 2.35 -1.50
C VAL A 34 20.84 1.81 -2.40
N ASP A 35 20.92 2.28 -3.64
CA ASP A 35 21.94 1.82 -4.56
C ASP A 35 23.30 2.42 -4.21
N ASN A 36 24.16 1.59 -3.59
CA ASN A 36 25.54 1.92 -3.23
C ASN A 36 26.53 1.65 -4.37
N LYS A 37 26.08 1.00 -5.46
CA LYS A 37 26.94 0.65 -6.60
C LYS A 37 26.56 1.52 -7.78
N ASN A 38 27.52 2.28 -8.28
CA ASN A 38 27.35 3.17 -9.43
C ASN A 38 27.29 2.36 -10.75
N THR A 39 26.43 1.33 -10.82
CA THR A 39 26.08 0.66 -12.07
C THR A 39 25.12 1.58 -12.81
N ASN A 40 25.60 2.19 -13.91
CA ASN A 40 24.95 3.32 -14.60
C ASN A 40 23.47 3.10 -14.99
N ASN A 41 22.99 1.85 -15.06
CA ASN A 41 21.69 1.51 -15.62
C ASN A 41 20.68 1.00 -14.60
N ARG A 42 21.04 0.81 -13.32
CA ARG A 42 20.11 0.29 -12.30
C ARG A 42 19.95 1.27 -11.16
N ILE A 43 18.76 1.34 -10.58
CA ILE A 43 18.44 2.18 -9.43
C ILE A 43 17.48 1.42 -8.52
N ILE A 44 17.85 1.28 -7.26
CA ILE A 44 17.03 0.59 -6.27
C ILE A 44 16.54 1.57 -5.22
N PHE A 45 15.22 1.58 -5.01
CA PHE A 45 14.56 2.35 -3.96
C PHE A 45 13.92 1.44 -2.92
N GLU A 46 14.02 1.86 -1.66
CA GLU A 46 13.34 1.21 -0.56
C GLU A 46 12.49 2.19 0.22
N ARG A 47 11.41 1.67 0.79
CA ARG A 47 10.58 2.40 1.73
C ARG A 47 9.97 1.48 2.76
N GLY A 48 9.72 2.05 3.94
CA GLY A 48 9.04 1.36 5.02
C GLY A 48 9.91 0.25 5.65
N SER A 49 9.28 -0.48 6.55
CA SER A 49 9.84 -1.61 7.29
C SER A 49 8.70 -2.55 7.68
N MET A 50 9.03 -3.78 8.05
CA MET A 50 8.02 -4.76 8.44
C MET A 50 7.22 -4.31 9.68
N SER A 51 7.89 -3.70 10.65
CA SER A 51 7.26 -3.15 11.85
C SER A 51 6.39 -1.95 11.51
N SER A 52 6.84 -1.04 10.64
CA SER A 52 6.02 0.11 10.24
C SER A 52 4.76 -0.28 9.48
N ASN A 53 4.75 -1.42 8.78
CA ASN A 53 3.56 -1.91 8.06
C ASN A 53 2.38 -2.13 9.00
N LEU A 54 2.63 -2.63 10.21
CA LEU A 54 1.61 -2.94 11.21
C LEU A 54 0.94 -1.68 11.77
N TRP A 55 1.63 -0.53 11.72
CA TRP A 55 1.17 0.72 12.33
C TRP A 55 0.74 1.78 11.31
N THR A 56 0.98 1.58 10.02
CA THR A 56 0.70 2.58 8.99
C THR A 56 -0.52 2.23 8.13
N PHE A 57 -1.57 3.04 8.26
CA PHE A 57 -2.75 3.03 7.37
C PHE A 57 -2.51 3.73 6.01
N ASN A 58 -1.25 4.08 5.74
CA ASN A 58 -0.81 4.61 4.45
C ASN A 58 -0.13 3.49 3.65
N PRO A 59 -0.78 2.93 2.61
CA PRO A 59 -0.20 1.86 1.81
C PRO A 59 1.12 2.24 1.14
N LEU A 60 1.30 3.51 0.75
CA LEU A 60 2.54 3.99 0.14
C LEU A 60 3.71 4.07 1.14
N LYS A 61 3.48 3.85 2.43
CA LYS A 61 4.54 3.70 3.45
C LYS A 61 4.86 2.24 3.76
N TRP A 62 4.19 1.28 3.12
CA TRP A 62 4.48 -0.13 3.33
C TRP A 62 5.90 -0.48 2.86
N LYS A 63 6.46 -1.52 3.48
CA LYS A 63 7.73 -2.12 3.10
C LYS A 63 7.68 -2.44 1.61
N SER A 64 8.50 -1.74 0.85
CA SER A 64 8.52 -1.86 -0.60
C SER A 64 9.95 -1.69 -1.11
N THR A 65 10.24 -2.47 -2.15
CA THR A 65 11.47 -2.38 -2.93
C THR A 65 11.08 -2.13 -4.37
N ILE A 66 11.67 -1.10 -4.97
CA ILE A 66 11.43 -0.71 -6.36
C ILE A 66 12.77 -0.78 -7.07
N ASP A 67 12.84 -1.61 -8.09
CA ASP A 67 14.05 -1.90 -8.85
C ASP A 67 13.84 -1.45 -10.29
N ILE A 68 14.63 -0.47 -10.71
CA ILE A 68 14.46 0.23 -11.98
C ILE A 68 15.71 0.07 -12.81
N GLU A 69 15.53 -0.41 -14.02
CA GLU A 69 16.55 -0.53 -15.04
C GLU A 69 16.26 0.47 -16.16
N ILE A 70 17.27 1.28 -16.51
CA ILE A 70 17.22 2.28 -17.56
C ILE A 70 18.29 1.95 -18.59
N SER A 71 17.85 1.65 -19.81
CA SER A 71 18.70 1.30 -20.95
C SER A 71 18.39 2.21 -22.12
N GLY A 72 19.12 3.33 -22.21
CA GLY A 72 18.82 4.41 -23.15
C GLY A 72 17.47 5.05 -22.84
N GLN A 73 16.51 4.88 -23.76
CA GLN A 73 15.13 5.37 -23.63
C GLN A 73 14.16 4.34 -23.04
N HIS A 74 14.61 3.12 -22.76
CA HIS A 74 13.77 2.06 -22.22
C HIS A 74 13.88 2.05 -20.70
N VAL A 75 12.72 2.01 -20.05
CA VAL A 75 12.58 1.94 -18.60
C VAL A 75 11.84 0.66 -18.25
N LYS A 76 12.45 -0.16 -17.42
CA LYS A 76 11.83 -1.34 -16.81
C LYS A 76 11.82 -1.14 -15.30
N ALA A 77 10.64 -1.19 -14.69
CA ALA A 77 10.49 -0.97 -13.25
C ALA A 77 9.73 -2.13 -12.62
N ASN A 78 10.35 -2.74 -11.62
CA ASN A 78 9.79 -3.83 -10.82
C ASN A 78 9.43 -3.31 -9.43
N PHE A 79 8.15 -3.40 -9.09
CA PHE A 79 7.60 -2.98 -7.81
C PHE A 79 7.29 -4.21 -6.98
N ASN A 80 7.90 -4.31 -5.81
CA ASN A 80 7.66 -5.35 -4.84
C ASN A 80 7.17 -4.74 -3.53
N ILE A 81 5.87 -4.81 -3.29
CA ILE A 81 5.22 -4.25 -2.10
C ILE A 81 4.84 -5.39 -1.17
N ASN A 82 5.41 -5.37 0.03
CA ASN A 82 5.10 -6.32 1.08
C ASN A 82 3.94 -5.79 1.92
N ALA A 83 2.78 -6.44 1.79
CA ALA A 83 1.57 -6.13 2.54
C ALA A 83 1.34 -7.09 3.73
N THR A 84 2.38 -7.77 4.18
CA THR A 84 2.26 -8.71 5.31
C THR A 84 1.82 -7.97 6.58
N GLY A 85 0.90 -8.59 7.32
CA GLY A 85 0.31 -8.00 8.52
C GLY A 85 -0.80 -7.00 8.21
N GLN A 86 -1.19 -6.85 6.94
CA GLN A 86 -2.32 -6.03 6.49
C GLN A 86 -3.25 -6.89 5.61
N ILE A 87 -4.50 -6.47 5.47
CA ILE A 87 -5.47 -7.04 4.52
C ILE A 87 -5.65 -6.04 3.39
N PRO A 88 -4.98 -6.20 2.23
CA PRO A 88 -5.07 -5.25 1.14
C PRO A 88 -6.50 -5.12 0.61
N THR A 89 -6.95 -3.87 0.52
CA THR A 89 -8.24 -3.51 -0.04
C THR A 89 -8.09 -3.16 -1.52
N ASN A 90 -9.19 -3.16 -2.28
CA ASN A 90 -9.13 -2.71 -3.69
C ASN A 90 -8.63 -1.27 -3.82
N LYS A 91 -8.87 -0.42 -2.80
CA LYS A 91 -8.38 0.96 -2.81
C LYS A 91 -6.89 1.06 -2.54
N ASP A 92 -6.29 0.10 -1.83
CA ASP A 92 -4.84 0.03 -1.64
C ASP A 92 -4.15 -0.44 -2.93
N GLU A 93 -4.71 -1.46 -3.58
CA GLU A 93 -4.24 -1.97 -4.87
C GLU A 93 -4.32 -0.87 -5.95
N LEU A 94 -5.49 -0.21 -6.08
CA LEU A 94 -5.68 0.90 -7.02
C LEU A 94 -4.76 2.09 -6.71
N LEU A 95 -4.47 2.37 -5.44
CA LEU A 95 -3.53 3.42 -5.06
C LEU A 95 -2.12 3.10 -5.58
N TRP A 96 -1.67 1.86 -5.44
CA TRP A 96 -0.39 1.43 -5.97
C TRP A 96 -0.37 1.44 -7.50
N GLU A 97 -1.42 0.96 -8.16
CA GLU A 97 -1.53 1.05 -9.62
C GLU A 97 -1.49 2.49 -10.11
N THR A 98 -2.21 3.38 -9.45
CA THR A 98 -2.22 4.81 -9.78
C THR A 98 -0.85 5.44 -9.55
N PHE A 99 -0.19 5.11 -8.42
CA PHE A 99 1.17 5.57 -8.13
C PHE A 99 2.18 5.08 -9.18
N ILE A 100 2.06 3.85 -9.66
CA ILE A 100 2.92 3.29 -10.71
C ILE A 100 2.61 3.94 -12.07
N GLY A 101 1.34 4.14 -12.41
CA GLY A 101 0.93 4.84 -13.62
C GLY A 101 1.36 6.30 -13.64
N ASN A 102 1.31 6.98 -12.50
CA ASN A 102 1.77 8.36 -12.34
C ASN A 102 3.28 8.49 -12.52
N TYR A 103 4.07 7.48 -12.14
CA TYR A 103 5.49 7.42 -12.45
C TYR A 103 5.72 7.38 -13.97
N GLN A 104 5.02 6.50 -14.68
CA GLN A 104 5.11 6.43 -16.14
C GLN A 104 4.70 7.75 -16.80
N LYS A 105 3.57 8.33 -16.39
CA LYS A 105 3.10 9.63 -16.90
C LYS A 105 4.11 10.74 -16.65
N TYR A 106 4.70 10.80 -15.46
CA TYR A 106 5.72 11.80 -15.13
C TYR A 106 6.96 11.70 -16.01
N LEU A 107 7.37 10.48 -16.38
CA LEU A 107 8.49 10.29 -17.31
C LEU A 107 8.14 10.59 -18.77
N LEU A 108 6.87 10.50 -19.15
CA LEU A 108 6.38 10.85 -20.49
C LEU A 108 6.03 12.33 -20.63
N ASP A 109 5.66 13.00 -19.53
CA ASP A 109 5.35 14.42 -19.44
C ASP A 109 5.92 14.99 -18.14
N SER A 110 7.04 15.71 -18.27
CA SER A 110 7.75 16.31 -17.14
C SER A 110 6.94 17.38 -16.38
N LYS A 111 5.86 17.92 -16.98
CA LYS A 111 4.97 18.91 -16.36
C LYS A 111 3.87 18.27 -15.52
N PHE A 112 3.72 16.95 -15.59
CA PHE A 112 2.71 16.23 -14.82
C PHE A 112 2.98 16.34 -13.31
N ASP A 113 2.05 16.97 -12.58
CA ASP A 113 2.12 17.09 -11.12
C ASP A 113 1.70 15.78 -10.43
N PHE A 114 2.62 14.83 -10.41
CA PHE A 114 2.41 13.55 -9.75
C PHE A 114 2.21 13.68 -8.23
N LEU A 115 2.70 14.75 -7.59
CA LEU A 115 2.58 14.91 -6.14
C LEU A 115 1.15 15.22 -5.74
N ALA A 116 0.50 16.14 -6.45
CA ALA A 116 -0.91 16.45 -6.25
C ALA A 116 -1.78 15.21 -6.47
N GLU A 117 -1.56 14.49 -7.58
CA GLU A 117 -2.38 13.33 -7.93
C GLU A 117 -2.18 12.16 -6.94
N ASN A 118 -0.94 11.86 -6.57
CA ASN A 118 -0.64 10.83 -5.57
C ASN A 118 -1.21 11.19 -4.19
N SER A 119 -1.14 12.47 -3.79
CA SER A 119 -1.69 12.95 -2.52
C SER A 119 -3.22 12.84 -2.47
N LYS A 120 -3.89 13.22 -3.55
CA LYS A 120 -5.35 13.11 -3.71
C LYS A 120 -5.81 11.65 -3.58
N ASN A 121 -5.17 10.74 -4.31
CA ASN A 121 -5.50 9.31 -4.25
C ASN A 121 -5.17 8.69 -2.89
N LEU A 122 -4.08 9.11 -2.25
CA LEU A 122 -3.76 8.66 -0.90
C LEU A 122 -4.83 9.11 0.12
N LYS A 123 -5.35 10.33 0.00
CA LYS A 123 -6.39 10.86 0.90
C LYS A 123 -7.69 10.05 0.77
N THR A 124 -8.09 9.70 -0.46
CA THR A 124 -9.30 8.89 -0.69
C THR A 124 -9.13 7.47 -0.16
N THR A 125 -7.97 6.84 -0.37
CA THR A 125 -7.67 5.50 0.17
C THR A 125 -7.64 5.50 1.70
N LYS A 126 -6.97 6.47 2.34
CA LYS A 126 -6.95 6.58 3.81
C LYS A 126 -8.35 6.72 4.40
N ARG A 127 -9.23 7.51 3.77
CA ARG A 127 -10.62 7.67 4.21
C ARG A 127 -11.36 6.33 4.15
N LYS A 128 -11.16 5.55 3.09
CA LYS A 128 -11.77 4.22 2.98
C LYS A 128 -11.21 3.22 3.99
N ASN A 129 -9.91 3.26 4.25
CA ASN A 129 -9.29 2.42 5.29
C ASN A 129 -9.82 2.76 6.69
N LEU A 130 -10.08 4.05 6.97
CA LEU A 130 -10.74 4.45 8.21
C LEU A 130 -12.16 3.88 8.33
N GLU A 131 -12.93 3.81 7.24
CA GLU A 131 -14.25 3.17 7.24
C GLU A 131 -14.14 1.69 7.66
N TYR A 132 -13.15 0.96 7.14
CA TYR A 132 -12.93 -0.44 7.53
C TYR A 132 -12.53 -0.60 9.00
N ILE A 133 -11.80 0.36 9.57
CA ILE A 133 -11.49 0.38 11.01
C ILE A 133 -12.74 0.61 11.84
N CYS A 134 -13.66 1.50 11.42
CA CYS A 134 -14.93 1.68 12.11
C CYS A 134 -15.76 0.38 12.12
N TRP A 135 -15.76 -0.36 11.00
CA TRP A 135 -16.38 -1.67 10.93
C TRP A 135 -15.68 -2.70 11.82
N ALA A 136 -14.35 -2.67 11.91
CA ALA A 136 -13.60 -3.51 12.85
C ALA A 136 -13.98 -3.19 14.31
N ALA A 137 -14.08 -1.93 14.68
CA ALA A 137 -14.49 -1.51 16.02
C ALA A 137 -15.91 -2.00 16.35
N LEU A 138 -16.85 -1.87 15.41
CA LEU A 138 -18.21 -2.39 15.57
C LEU A 138 -18.21 -3.91 15.75
N GLY A 139 -17.47 -4.64 14.91
CA GLY A 139 -17.32 -6.08 15.03
C GLY A 139 -16.73 -6.49 16.39
N GLY A 140 -15.74 -5.73 16.88
CA GLY A 140 -15.13 -5.98 18.18
C GLY A 140 -16.08 -5.78 19.36
N LEU A 141 -16.98 -4.78 19.29
CA LEU A 141 -18.05 -4.63 20.29
C LEU A 141 -19.04 -5.79 20.24
N ILE A 142 -19.46 -6.20 19.04
CA ILE A 142 -20.39 -7.32 18.84
C ILE A 142 -19.81 -8.64 19.36
N GLY A 143 -18.52 -8.90 19.12
CA GLY A 143 -17.86 -10.12 19.61
C GLY A 143 -17.46 -10.04 21.09
N GLY A 144 -17.04 -8.88 21.55
CA GLY A 144 -16.53 -8.66 22.91
C GLY A 144 -17.61 -8.65 23.98
N LEU A 145 -18.80 -8.09 23.71
CA LEU A 145 -19.88 -8.01 24.71
C LEU A 145 -20.41 -9.40 25.14
N PRO A 146 -20.78 -10.32 24.23
CA PRO A 146 -21.19 -11.67 24.62
C PRO A 146 -20.04 -12.45 25.27
N ALA A 147 -18.81 -12.27 24.77
CA ALA A 147 -17.61 -12.87 25.36
C ALA A 147 -17.35 -12.38 26.80
N GLY A 148 -17.66 -11.11 27.09
CA GLY A 148 -17.65 -10.52 28.43
C GLY A 148 -18.60 -11.22 29.39
N LEU A 149 -19.82 -11.52 28.94
CA LEU A 149 -20.77 -12.30 29.72
C LEU A 149 -20.21 -13.70 30.01
N ILE A 150 -19.70 -14.40 29.00
CA ILE A 150 -19.11 -15.74 29.20
C ILE A 150 -17.92 -15.67 30.17
N ALA A 151 -17.05 -14.67 30.05
CA ALA A 151 -15.92 -14.48 30.95
C ALA A 151 -16.36 -14.27 32.41
N TYR A 152 -17.44 -13.51 32.63
CA TYR A 152 -18.01 -13.32 33.97
C TYR A 152 -18.48 -14.64 34.60
N TRP A 153 -19.11 -15.52 33.82
CA TRP A 153 -19.62 -16.80 34.31
C TRP A 153 -18.53 -17.86 34.50
N THR A 154 -17.50 -17.84 33.66
CA THR A 154 -16.43 -18.86 33.64
C THR A 154 -15.18 -18.46 34.43
N GLY A 155 -15.03 -17.18 34.77
CA GLY A 155 -13.83 -16.62 35.37
C GLY A 155 -12.64 -16.45 34.40
N ILE A 156 -12.82 -16.72 33.10
CA ILE A 156 -11.73 -16.69 32.10
C ILE A 156 -11.74 -15.37 31.33
N ASN A 157 -10.96 -14.38 31.81
CA ASN A 157 -10.93 -13.03 31.24
C ASN A 157 -10.39 -12.94 29.80
N SER A 158 -9.55 -13.87 29.36
CA SER A 158 -8.99 -13.87 27.99
C SER A 158 -10.04 -14.06 26.90
N ILE A 159 -11.20 -14.64 27.24
CA ILE A 159 -12.32 -14.85 26.31
C ILE A 159 -12.81 -13.53 25.72
N VAL A 160 -12.81 -12.45 26.51
CA VAL A 160 -13.24 -11.11 26.06
C VAL A 160 -12.34 -10.60 24.94
N SER A 161 -11.01 -10.70 25.12
CA SER A 161 -10.05 -10.26 24.11
C SER A 161 -10.15 -11.08 22.83
N VAL A 162 -10.34 -12.40 22.94
CA VAL A 162 -10.48 -13.28 21.78
C VAL A 162 -11.78 -12.95 21.03
N GLY A 163 -12.90 -12.82 21.74
CA GLY A 163 -14.19 -12.47 21.15
C GLY A 163 -14.16 -11.12 20.43
N ALA A 164 -13.55 -10.10 21.05
CA ALA A 164 -13.40 -8.78 20.44
C ALA A 164 -12.51 -8.83 19.18
N VAL A 165 -11.35 -9.49 19.23
CA VAL A 165 -10.45 -9.59 18.06
C VAL A 165 -11.12 -10.36 16.92
N MET A 166 -11.76 -11.49 17.22
CA MET A 166 -12.46 -12.30 16.22
C MET A 166 -13.61 -11.51 15.58
N GLY A 167 -14.45 -10.87 16.39
CA GLY A 167 -15.54 -10.04 15.90
C GLY A 167 -15.06 -8.90 14.99
N ALA A 168 -13.99 -8.21 15.40
CA ALA A 168 -13.38 -7.14 14.62
C ALA A 168 -12.86 -7.64 13.26
N LEU A 169 -12.09 -8.74 13.26
CA LEU A 169 -11.54 -9.32 12.03
C LEU A 169 -12.65 -9.83 11.10
N THR A 170 -13.65 -10.53 11.62
CA THR A 170 -14.76 -11.06 10.82
C THR A 170 -15.50 -9.95 10.11
N LEU A 171 -15.89 -8.89 10.83
CA LEU A 171 -16.73 -7.85 10.26
C LEU A 171 -15.95 -6.96 9.29
N MET A 172 -14.72 -6.59 9.63
CA MET A 172 -13.82 -5.87 8.73
C MET A 172 -13.55 -6.66 7.44
N THR A 173 -13.20 -7.95 7.56
CA THR A 173 -12.87 -8.79 6.40
C THR A 173 -14.09 -9.00 5.51
N LYS A 174 -15.28 -9.20 6.11
CA LYS A 174 -16.54 -9.29 5.37
C LYS A 174 -16.79 -8.01 4.58
N LYS A 175 -16.67 -6.84 5.21
CA LYS A 175 -16.88 -5.55 4.55
C LYS A 175 -15.90 -5.33 3.40
N ILE A 176 -14.62 -5.63 3.61
CA ILE A 176 -13.60 -5.55 2.55
C ILE A 176 -13.97 -6.48 1.39
N THR A 177 -14.33 -7.73 1.68
CA THR A 177 -14.69 -8.73 0.67
C THR A 177 -15.93 -8.35 -0.13
N ASP A 178 -16.97 -7.82 0.53
CA ASP A 178 -18.19 -7.36 -0.13
C ASP A 178 -17.91 -6.15 -1.03
N ASP A 179 -17.09 -5.20 -0.56
CA ASP A 179 -16.65 -4.08 -1.39
C ASP A 179 -15.75 -4.55 -2.54
N LYS A 180 -14.95 -5.61 -2.37
CA LYS A 180 -14.19 -6.21 -3.49
C LYS A 180 -15.11 -6.78 -4.57
N LYS A 181 -16.12 -7.55 -4.18
CA LYS A 181 -17.09 -8.17 -5.10
C LYS A 181 -17.89 -7.15 -5.88
N LYS A 182 -18.35 -6.08 -5.22
CA LYS A 182 -19.14 -5.01 -5.87
C LYS A 182 -18.36 -4.23 -6.93
N ASN A 183 -17.04 -4.13 -6.81
CA ASN A 183 -16.19 -3.41 -7.76
C ASN A 183 -15.57 -4.32 -8.85
N ALA A 184 -15.86 -5.63 -8.81
CA ALA A 184 -15.44 -6.59 -9.84
C ALA A 184 -16.54 -6.88 -10.88
N LEU A 185 -17.77 -6.42 -10.62
CA LEU A 185 -18.91 -6.35 -11.54
C LEU A 185 -18.98 -4.94 -12.13
#